data_AF-A0A1H8QPM8-F1
#
_entry.id   AF-A0A1H8QPM8-F1
#
_cell.length_a   1.000
_cell.length_b   1.000
_cell.length_c   1.000
_cell.angle_alpha   90.00
_cell.angle_beta   90.00
_cell.angle_gamma   90.00
#
_symmetry.space_group_name_H-M   'P 1'
#
loop_
_entity.id
_entity.type
_entity.pdbx_description
1 polymer ?
#
loop_
_entity_poly.entity_id
_entity_poly.type
_entity_poly.pdbx_seq_one_letter_code
_entity_poly.pdbx_strand_id
1 'polypeptide(L)'
;MRQKFTVTITDFRGSRQYSLHQLARTFALIFALGLVLILSVGAGVIVWLQSEVGALEDRRDSALQEYARLQEVNGALMETVEQKNSQLDVVTSELGEIESLIGLQPEGDADIGLRLDTASHTALERTTFLQNVPSGFPMRNRGITSEYGWRTHPVRGDRRFHPGIDLRAPIGTPVMTTADGVIEYAGYHQDSGFGNLIIVNHNFGFRTYYAHLDDFEVEPGDFVRKGEVIASSGESGVTAGPHLHYEVWHIQRRLNPEPFLDWSLSDYETIFEEKSRVKWDALLDAVRMRLNAPVHRLTMRESNVQESIEALE
;
A
#
# COMPACT_ATOMS: atom_id res chain seq x y z
N MET A 1 -2.49 48.27 -110.58
CA MET A 1 -2.09 46.93 -111.06
C MET A 1 -1.61 46.11 -109.86
N ARG A 2 -2.28 45.00 -109.50
CA ARG A 2 -1.83 44.11 -108.42
C ARG A 2 -1.01 42.97 -109.03
N GLN A 3 0.30 42.93 -108.77
CA GLN A 3 1.17 41.83 -109.19
C GLN A 3 0.79 40.56 -108.39
N LYS A 4 0.49 39.46 -109.09
CA LYS A 4 0.18 38.16 -108.50
C LYS A 4 1.36 37.21 -108.76
N PHE A 5 2.14 36.93 -107.73
CA PHE A 5 3.19 35.91 -107.79
C PHE A 5 2.56 34.51 -107.62
N THR A 6 2.96 33.56 -108.47
CA THR A 6 2.40 32.21 -108.51
C THR A 6 3.57 31.23 -108.51
N VAL A 7 3.56 30.26 -107.59
CA VAL A 7 4.62 29.25 -107.48
C VAL A 7 4.05 27.95 -108.04
N THR A 8 4.76 27.36 -109.01
CA THR A 8 4.39 26.08 -109.61
C THR A 8 5.33 25.02 -109.09
N ILE A 9 4.82 24.05 -108.34
CA ILE A 9 5.59 22.91 -107.85
C ILE A 9 5.24 21.72 -108.74
N THR A 10 6.25 21.18 -109.43
CA THR A 10 6.11 20.09 -110.41
C THR A 10 6.72 18.83 -109.80
N ASP A 11 5.91 17.77 -109.69
CA ASP A 11 6.36 16.46 -109.22
C ASP A 11 5.91 15.36 -110.21
N PHE A 12 6.39 14.12 -110.05
CA PHE A 12 6.17 12.97 -110.96
C PHE A 12 4.69 12.56 -111.17
N ARG A 13 3.75 13.20 -110.46
CA ARG A 13 2.29 12.96 -110.55
C ARG A 13 1.49 14.14 -111.14
N GLY A 14 2.14 15.20 -111.61
CA GLY A 14 1.50 16.34 -112.29
C GLY A 14 1.81 17.71 -111.66
N SER A 15 1.59 18.80 -112.41
CA SER A 15 1.86 20.17 -111.98
C SER A 15 0.66 20.81 -111.27
N ARG A 16 0.83 21.30 -110.03
CA ARG A 16 -0.19 22.10 -109.34
C ARG A 16 0.29 23.55 -109.22
N GLN A 17 -0.53 24.48 -109.68
CA GLN A 17 -0.27 25.92 -109.57
C GLN A 17 -0.91 26.47 -108.30
N TYR A 18 -0.11 27.09 -107.43
CA TYR A 18 -0.59 27.74 -106.21
C TYR A 18 -0.23 29.22 -106.25
N SER A 19 -1.21 30.09 -105.99
CA SER A 19 -0.89 31.51 -105.79
C SER A 19 -0.07 31.67 -104.51
N LEU A 20 0.97 32.51 -104.53
CA LEU A 20 1.90 32.68 -103.41
C LEU A 20 1.15 33.11 -102.13
N HIS A 21 0.04 33.84 -102.29
CA HIS A 21 -0.88 34.20 -101.22
C HIS A 21 -1.64 33.00 -100.61
N GLN A 22 -2.01 31.98 -101.40
CA GLN A 22 -2.75 30.80 -100.95
C GLN A 22 -1.87 29.80 -100.18
N LEU A 23 -0.62 29.62 -100.61
CA LEU A 23 0.41 28.87 -99.86
C LEU A 23 0.72 29.57 -98.53
N ALA A 24 0.98 30.88 -98.55
CA ALA A 24 1.22 31.66 -97.33
C ALA A 24 0.05 31.58 -96.34
N ARG A 25 -1.20 31.62 -96.82
CA ARG A 25 -2.40 31.48 -95.98
C ARG A 25 -2.53 30.09 -95.35
N THR A 26 -2.18 29.03 -96.08
CA THR A 26 -2.27 27.64 -95.58
C THR A 26 -1.18 27.36 -94.54
N PHE A 27 0.06 27.80 -94.79
CA PHE A 27 1.13 27.75 -93.80
C PHE A 27 0.83 28.61 -92.57
N ALA A 28 0.29 29.81 -92.75
CA ALA A 28 -0.15 30.66 -91.64
C ALA A 28 -1.26 30.00 -90.81
N LEU A 29 -2.21 29.29 -91.44
CA LEU A 29 -3.25 28.55 -90.74
C LEU A 29 -2.69 27.36 -89.95
N ILE A 30 -1.83 26.53 -90.56
CA ILE A 30 -1.20 25.39 -89.87
C ILE A 30 -0.33 25.88 -88.71
N PHE A 31 0.43 26.96 -88.92
CA PHE A 31 1.24 27.59 -87.87
C PHE A 31 0.36 28.13 -86.74
N ALA A 32 -0.74 28.83 -87.06
CA ALA A 32 -1.70 29.30 -86.06
C ALA A 32 -2.34 28.14 -85.29
N LEU A 33 -2.70 27.04 -85.97
CA LEU A 33 -3.29 25.85 -85.35
C LEU A 33 -2.30 25.11 -84.46
N GLY A 34 -1.03 25.01 -84.89
CA GLY A 34 0.07 24.48 -84.08
C GLY A 34 0.37 25.34 -82.85
N LEU A 35 0.34 26.67 -83.02
CA LEU A 35 0.48 27.61 -81.90
C LEU A 35 -0.66 27.45 -80.89
N VAL A 36 -1.90 27.35 -81.36
CA VAL A 36 -3.08 27.11 -80.50
C VAL A 36 -2.98 25.76 -79.79
N LEU A 37 -2.54 24.70 -80.47
CA LEU A 37 -2.34 23.37 -79.87
C LEU A 37 -1.28 23.41 -78.76
N ILE A 38 -0.13 24.02 -79.01
CA ILE A 38 0.95 24.16 -78.03
C ILE A 38 0.46 24.95 -76.82
N LEU A 39 -0.26 26.05 -77.03
CA LEU A 39 -0.86 26.84 -75.95
C LEU A 39 -1.89 26.04 -75.15
N SER A 40 -2.69 25.20 -75.81
CA SER A 40 -3.70 24.36 -75.16
C SER A 40 -3.08 23.23 -74.33
N VAL A 41 -2.05 22.57 -74.85
CA VAL A 41 -1.29 21.54 -74.12
C VAL A 41 -0.55 22.17 -72.94
N GLY A 42 0.09 23.33 -73.15
CA GLY A 42 0.74 24.10 -72.09
C GLY A 42 -0.24 24.48 -70.98
N ALA A 43 -1.42 24.98 -71.34
CA ALA A 43 -2.48 25.29 -70.38
C ALA A 43 -2.95 24.04 -69.61
N GLY A 44 -3.13 22.90 -70.29
CA GLY A 44 -3.51 21.64 -69.64
C GLY A 44 -2.45 21.12 -68.66
N VAL A 45 -1.18 21.20 -69.04
CA VAL A 45 -0.05 20.84 -68.15
C VAL A 45 0.03 21.77 -66.94
N ILE A 46 -0.21 23.07 -67.12
CA ILE A 46 -0.26 24.04 -66.03
C ILE A 46 -1.39 23.71 -65.06
N VAL A 47 -2.60 23.41 -65.55
CA VAL A 47 -3.75 23.03 -64.71
C VAL A 47 -3.46 21.73 -63.96
N TRP A 48 -2.87 20.73 -64.62
CA TRP A 48 -2.50 19.47 -63.98
C TRP A 48 -1.44 19.67 -62.89
N LEU A 49 -0.37 20.44 -63.17
CA LEU A 49 0.64 20.83 -62.19
C LEU A 49 0.02 21.59 -61.01
N GLN A 50 -0.90 22.52 -61.26
CA GLN A 50 -1.62 23.24 -60.20
C GLN A 50 -2.45 22.30 -59.33
N SER A 51 -3.14 21.32 -59.92
CA SER A 51 -3.89 20.32 -59.14
C SER A 51 -2.99 19.40 -58.32
N GLU A 52 -1.85 18.97 -58.87
CA GLU A 52 -0.91 18.10 -58.15
C GLU A 52 -0.23 18.85 -57.01
N VAL A 53 0.14 20.12 -57.23
CA VAL A 53 0.65 21.01 -56.17
C VAL A 53 -0.39 21.21 -55.08
N GLY A 54 -1.66 21.45 -55.42
CA GLY A 54 -2.74 21.56 -54.43
C GLY A 54 -2.92 20.28 -53.60
N ALA A 55 -2.91 19.11 -54.25
CA ALA A 55 -3.00 17.83 -53.54
C ALA A 55 -1.79 17.56 -52.62
N LEU A 56 -0.60 18.02 -53.00
CA LEU A 56 0.61 17.96 -52.18
C LEU A 56 0.54 18.92 -50.98
N GLU A 57 0.01 20.12 -51.16
CA GLU A 57 -0.23 21.08 -50.08
C GLU A 57 -1.23 20.53 -49.06
N ASP A 58 -2.34 19.92 -49.50
CA ASP A 58 -3.32 19.30 -48.60
C ASP A 58 -2.71 18.14 -47.78
N ARG A 59 -1.86 17.31 -48.41
CA ARG A 59 -1.14 16.22 -47.72
C ARG A 59 -0.14 16.75 -46.71
N ARG A 60 0.60 17.82 -47.06
CA ARG A 60 1.52 18.50 -46.14
C ARG A 60 0.74 19.05 -44.95
N ASP A 61 -0.39 19.71 -45.18
CA ASP A 61 -1.19 20.33 -44.13
C ASP A 61 -1.80 19.28 -43.20
N SER A 62 -2.29 18.17 -43.76
CA SER A 62 -2.76 17.01 -42.99
C SER A 62 -1.63 16.40 -42.15
N ALA A 63 -0.42 16.26 -42.71
CA ALA A 63 0.73 15.73 -41.99
C ALA A 63 1.21 16.68 -40.88
N LEU A 64 1.17 18.00 -41.10
CA LEU A 64 1.47 19.00 -40.09
C LEU A 64 0.44 18.99 -38.95
N GLN A 65 -0.84 18.81 -39.27
CA GLN A 65 -1.90 18.70 -38.28
C GLN A 65 -1.74 17.44 -37.42
N GLU A 66 -1.42 16.29 -38.04
CA GLU A 66 -1.18 15.05 -37.31
C GLU A 66 0.09 15.13 -36.44
N TYR A 67 1.15 15.77 -36.95
CA TYR A 67 2.35 16.03 -36.15
C TYR A 67 2.06 16.92 -34.93
N ALA A 68 1.28 17.99 -35.11
CA ALA A 68 0.86 18.85 -34.00
C ALA A 68 0.02 18.08 -32.96
N ARG A 69 -0.89 17.22 -33.42
CA ARG A 69 -1.69 16.34 -32.55
C ARG A 69 -0.82 15.34 -31.78
N LEU A 70 0.14 14.71 -32.45
CA LEU A 70 1.10 13.79 -31.82
C LEU A 70 1.91 14.50 -30.73
N GLN A 71 2.34 15.74 -30.96
CA GLN A 71 3.03 16.53 -29.94
C GLN A 71 2.14 16.81 -28.73
N GLU A 72 0.87 17.17 -28.95
CA GLU A 72 -0.10 17.40 -27.88
C GLU A 72 -0.34 16.14 -27.04
N VAL A 73 -0.59 15.00 -27.70
CA VAL A 73 -0.83 13.71 -27.02
C VAL A 73 0.41 13.25 -26.24
N ASN A 74 1.60 13.37 -26.82
CA ASN A 74 2.84 13.02 -26.12
C ASN A 74 3.07 13.94 -24.92
N GLY A 75 2.77 15.24 -25.03
CA GLY A 75 2.83 16.18 -23.90
C GLY A 75 1.90 15.77 -22.77
N ALA A 76 0.63 15.50 -23.07
CA ALA A 76 -0.36 15.05 -22.09
C ALA A 76 -0.01 13.68 -21.46
N LEU A 77 0.57 12.77 -22.25
CA LEU A 77 1.03 11.47 -21.76
C LEU A 77 2.22 11.62 -20.80
N MET A 78 3.18 12.49 -21.12
CA MET A 78 4.31 12.79 -20.23
C MET A 78 3.84 13.40 -18.91
N GLU A 79 2.90 14.35 -18.97
CA GLU A 79 2.29 14.91 -17.76
C GLU A 79 1.59 13.82 -16.92
N THR A 80 0.87 12.90 -17.56
CA THR A 80 0.23 11.76 -16.87
C THR A 80 1.27 10.84 -16.21
N VAL A 81 2.37 10.55 -16.90
CA VAL A 81 3.46 9.72 -16.37
C VAL A 81 4.13 10.40 -15.19
N GLU A 82 4.41 11.70 -15.29
CA GLU A 82 5.00 12.49 -14.19
C GLU A 82 4.07 12.55 -12.97
N GLN A 83 2.77 12.77 -13.20
CA GLN A 83 1.76 12.71 -12.14
C GLN A 83 1.69 11.32 -11.49
N LYS A 84 1.77 10.24 -12.28
CA LYS A 84 1.77 8.88 -11.75
C LYS A 84 3.04 8.55 -10.96
N ASN A 85 4.19 9.01 -11.42
CA ASN A 85 5.46 8.83 -10.72
C ASN A 85 5.46 9.55 -9.38
N SER A 86 5.04 10.82 -9.34
CA SER A 86 4.90 11.55 -8.08
C SER A 86 3.92 10.89 -7.11
N GLN A 87 2.80 10.32 -7.60
CA GLN A 87 1.89 9.53 -6.76
C GLN A 87 2.57 8.29 -6.19
N LEU A 88 3.36 7.57 -7.00
CA LEU A 88 4.11 6.40 -6.56
C LEU A 88 5.19 6.76 -5.54
N ASP A 89 5.86 7.90 -5.70
CA ASP A 89 6.89 8.37 -4.76
C ASP A 89 6.30 8.62 -3.37
N VAL A 90 5.10 9.24 -3.31
CA VAL A 90 4.38 9.45 -2.04
C VAL A 90 4.03 8.11 -1.39
N VAL A 91 3.42 7.18 -2.13
CA VAL A 91 3.05 5.85 -1.61
C VAL A 91 4.28 5.07 -1.15
N THR A 92 5.38 5.17 -1.89
CA THR A 92 6.64 4.50 -1.56
C THR A 92 7.24 5.05 -0.26
N SER A 93 7.15 6.37 -0.05
CA SER A 93 7.57 7.02 1.19
C SER A 93 6.71 6.60 2.38
N GLU A 94 5.38 6.64 2.23
CA GLU A 94 4.44 6.21 3.29
C GLU A 94 4.65 4.75 3.66
N LEU A 95 4.84 3.88 2.67
CA LEU A 95 5.15 2.47 2.91
C LEU A 95 6.46 2.31 3.68
N GLY A 96 7.49 3.10 3.35
CA GLY A 96 8.75 3.10 4.08
C GLY A 96 8.61 3.51 5.55
N GLU A 97 7.74 4.46 5.85
CA GLU A 97 7.41 4.83 7.23
C GLU A 97 6.71 3.69 7.97
N ILE A 98 5.74 3.02 7.33
CA ILE A 98 5.05 1.87 7.91
C ILE A 98 6.03 0.72 8.16
N GLU A 99 6.86 0.39 7.17
CA GLU A 99 7.91 -0.62 7.27
C GLU A 99 8.81 -0.34 8.48
N SER A 100 9.27 0.90 8.65
CA SER A 100 10.07 1.32 9.81
C SER A 100 9.32 1.16 11.14
N LEU A 101 8.04 1.56 11.21
CA LEU A 101 7.21 1.43 12.42
C LEU A 101 7.01 -0.03 12.84
N ILE A 102 6.88 -0.93 11.86
CA ILE A 102 6.77 -2.37 12.12
C ILE A 102 8.12 -3.05 12.22
N GLY A 103 9.25 -2.32 12.30
CA GLY A 103 10.59 -2.86 12.48
C GLY A 103 11.16 -3.60 11.26
N LEU A 104 10.67 -3.30 10.05
CA LEU A 104 11.27 -3.69 8.78
C LEU A 104 12.22 -2.60 8.28
N GLN A 105 13.17 -2.98 7.43
CA GLN A 105 14.02 -2.04 6.72
C GLN A 105 13.43 -1.77 5.33
N PRO A 106 13.20 -0.51 4.95
CA PRO A 106 12.66 -0.19 3.64
C PRO A 106 13.67 -0.52 2.55
N GLU A 107 13.34 -1.50 1.71
CA GLU A 107 14.13 -1.83 0.51
C GLU A 107 13.66 -0.95 -0.66
N GLY A 108 14.45 0.07 -1.01
CA GLY A 108 14.08 1.06 -2.04
C GLY A 108 13.93 0.49 -3.46
N ASP A 109 14.59 -0.63 -3.75
CA ASP A 109 14.65 -1.21 -5.11
C ASP A 109 13.65 -2.37 -5.33
N ALA A 110 12.94 -2.80 -4.29
CA ALA A 110 11.99 -3.92 -4.38
C ALA A 110 10.63 -3.49 -4.97
N ASP A 111 9.95 -4.43 -5.63
CA ASP A 111 8.60 -4.21 -6.18
C ASP A 111 7.63 -3.74 -5.09
N ILE A 112 6.91 -2.65 -5.38
CA ILE A 112 5.99 -2.00 -4.41
C ILE A 112 4.88 -2.98 -3.97
N GLY A 113 4.39 -3.83 -4.88
CA GLY A 113 3.37 -4.82 -4.57
C GLY A 113 3.88 -5.87 -3.57
N LEU A 114 5.09 -6.40 -3.79
CA LEU A 114 5.73 -7.34 -2.88
C LEU A 114 6.05 -6.73 -1.52
N ARG A 115 6.54 -5.47 -1.50
CA ARG A 115 6.81 -4.74 -0.26
C ARG A 115 5.54 -4.53 0.55
N LEU A 116 4.47 -4.09 -0.09
CA LEU A 116 3.17 -3.88 0.56
C LEU A 116 2.61 -5.20 1.13
N ASP A 117 2.70 -6.29 0.37
CA ASP A 117 2.27 -7.62 0.82
C ASP A 117 3.08 -8.07 2.06
N THR A 118 4.40 -7.97 1.99
CA THR A 118 5.31 -8.32 3.09
C THR A 118 5.03 -7.47 4.34
N ALA A 119 4.90 -6.16 4.17
CA ALA A 119 4.61 -5.24 5.26
C ALA A 119 3.24 -5.54 5.88
N SER A 120 2.22 -5.81 5.07
CA SER A 120 0.87 -6.14 5.54
C SER A 120 0.84 -7.45 6.33
N HIS A 121 1.46 -8.50 5.80
CA HIS A 121 1.55 -9.80 6.47
C HIS A 121 2.35 -9.71 7.78
N THR A 122 3.48 -9.01 7.76
CA THR A 122 4.33 -8.80 8.95
C THR A 122 3.59 -7.98 10.01
N ALA A 123 2.94 -6.89 9.62
CA ALA A 123 2.16 -6.05 10.52
C ALA A 123 1.02 -6.85 11.17
N LEU A 124 0.32 -7.68 10.39
CA LEU A 124 -0.74 -8.53 10.90
C LEU A 124 -0.21 -9.58 11.89
N GLU A 125 0.89 -10.26 11.57
CA GLU A 125 1.53 -11.24 12.45
C GLU A 125 1.94 -10.59 13.78
N ARG A 126 2.75 -9.52 13.71
CA ARG A 126 3.30 -8.83 14.90
C ARG A 126 2.18 -8.23 15.75
N THR A 127 1.19 -7.57 15.12
CA THR A 127 0.05 -6.98 15.85
C THR A 127 -0.79 -8.05 16.52
N THR A 128 -1.09 -9.15 15.82
CA THR A 128 -1.82 -10.29 16.41
C THR A 128 -1.08 -10.80 17.63
N PHE A 129 0.23 -10.94 17.54
CA PHE A 129 1.04 -11.44 18.65
C PHE A 129 1.04 -10.48 19.84
N LEU A 130 1.29 -9.18 19.63
CA LEU A 130 1.29 -8.16 20.67
C LEU A 130 -0.09 -7.91 21.29
N GLN A 131 -1.18 -8.21 20.58
CA GLN A 131 -2.53 -8.17 21.13
C GLN A 131 -2.79 -9.37 22.05
N ASN A 132 -2.22 -10.53 21.76
CA ASN A 132 -2.57 -11.80 22.40
C ASN A 132 -1.57 -12.29 23.45
N VAL A 133 -0.36 -11.73 23.45
CA VAL A 133 0.72 -12.01 24.42
C VAL A 133 1.00 -10.73 25.19
N PRO A 134 1.17 -10.79 26.54
CA PRO A 134 1.44 -9.61 27.36
C PRO A 134 2.56 -8.76 26.79
N SER A 135 2.31 -7.48 26.52
CA SER A 135 3.36 -6.56 26.09
C SER A 135 3.05 -5.12 26.46
N GLY A 136 4.09 -4.32 26.70
CA GLY A 136 3.96 -2.95 27.18
C GLY A 136 3.77 -2.85 28.70
N PHE A 137 3.88 -1.63 29.21
CA PHE A 137 3.63 -1.35 30.62
C PHE A 137 2.14 -1.41 30.96
N PRO A 138 1.76 -1.98 32.12
CA PRO A 138 0.38 -2.03 32.61
C PRO A 138 -0.12 -0.67 33.13
N MET A 139 0.68 0.39 33.04
CA MET A 139 0.32 1.73 33.48
C MET A 139 1.15 2.77 32.73
N ARG A 140 0.77 4.05 32.79
CA ARG A 140 1.53 5.12 32.13
C ARG A 140 2.90 5.38 32.76
N ASN A 141 3.04 5.18 34.07
CA ASN A 141 4.32 5.36 34.77
C ASN A 141 5.23 4.14 34.54
N ARG A 142 6.47 4.37 34.11
CA ARG A 142 7.43 3.31 33.79
C ARG A 142 8.46 3.04 34.89
N GLY A 143 8.33 3.69 36.05
CA GLY A 143 9.32 3.57 37.12
C GLY A 143 9.29 2.22 37.83
N ILE A 144 10.26 1.36 37.55
CA ILE A 144 10.49 0.12 38.31
C ILE A 144 11.08 0.45 39.69
N THR A 145 10.47 -0.06 40.76
CA THR A 145 10.97 0.10 42.14
C THR A 145 11.58 -1.18 42.68
N SER A 146 11.19 -2.34 42.15
CA SER A 146 11.83 -3.61 42.49
C SER A 146 11.78 -4.60 41.34
N GLU A 147 12.93 -5.16 41.00
CA GLU A 147 13.13 -6.10 39.90
C GLU A 147 12.71 -7.54 40.26
N TYR A 148 12.52 -8.35 39.24
CA TYR A 148 12.29 -9.80 39.35
C TYR A 148 13.56 -10.53 39.83
N GLY A 149 13.39 -11.55 40.68
CA GLY A 149 14.49 -12.40 41.12
C GLY A 149 14.82 -12.34 42.62
N TRP A 150 16.00 -12.83 43.00
CA TRP A 150 16.38 -12.95 44.43
C TRP A 150 16.76 -11.61 45.03
N ARG A 151 15.99 -11.14 46.01
CA ARG A 151 16.24 -9.89 46.74
C ARG A 151 15.98 -10.01 48.25
N THR A 152 16.40 -9.02 49.02
CA THR A 152 15.98 -8.87 50.42
C THR A 152 14.55 -8.32 50.44
N HIS A 153 13.64 -9.01 51.11
CA HIS A 153 12.24 -8.61 51.18
C HIS A 153 12.11 -7.31 51.99
N PRO A 154 11.48 -6.24 51.45
CA PRO A 154 11.52 -4.90 52.04
C PRO A 154 10.82 -4.83 53.41
N VAL A 155 9.73 -5.59 53.58
CA VAL A 155 8.98 -5.64 54.85
C VAL A 155 9.53 -6.68 55.83
N ARG A 156 9.94 -7.87 55.36
CA ARG A 156 10.29 -9.02 56.20
C ARG A 156 11.79 -9.13 56.50
N GLY A 157 12.64 -8.46 55.72
CA GLY A 157 14.09 -8.44 55.92
C GLY A 157 14.85 -9.72 55.52
N ASP A 158 14.15 -10.78 55.12
CA ASP A 158 14.75 -12.05 54.69
C ASP A 158 14.97 -12.11 53.17
N ARG A 159 15.91 -12.95 52.72
CA ARG A 159 16.19 -13.13 51.29
C ARG A 159 15.09 -13.99 50.67
N ARG A 160 14.33 -13.43 49.73
CA ARG A 160 13.21 -14.08 49.04
C ARG A 160 13.29 -13.86 47.53
N PHE A 161 12.71 -14.80 46.80
CA PHE A 161 12.52 -14.66 45.37
C PHE A 161 11.31 -13.78 45.09
N HIS A 162 11.51 -12.73 44.31
CA HIS A 162 10.46 -11.84 43.85
C HIS A 162 9.89 -12.35 42.52
N PRO A 163 8.63 -12.80 42.50
CA PRO A 163 8.05 -13.47 41.34
C PRO A 163 7.58 -12.56 40.20
N GLY A 164 7.65 -11.25 40.38
CA GLY A 164 7.22 -10.25 39.42
C GLY A 164 8.09 -9.01 39.50
N ILE A 165 7.49 -7.88 39.18
CA ILE A 165 8.13 -6.57 39.23
C ILE A 165 7.22 -5.59 39.99
N ASP A 166 7.83 -4.71 40.77
CA ASP A 166 7.11 -3.67 41.50
C ASP A 166 7.26 -2.36 40.72
N LEU A 167 6.13 -1.75 40.36
CA LEU A 167 6.05 -0.52 39.58
C LEU A 167 5.55 0.62 40.45
N ARG A 168 6.26 1.76 40.39
CA ARG A 168 5.92 2.98 41.15
C ARG A 168 4.53 3.47 40.74
N ALA A 169 3.60 3.43 41.67
CA ALA A 169 2.23 3.86 41.42
C ALA A 169 1.62 4.46 42.69
N PRO A 170 1.35 5.78 42.73
CA PRO A 170 0.48 6.36 43.75
C PRO A 170 -0.88 5.65 43.77
N ILE A 171 -1.53 5.59 44.93
CA ILE A 171 -2.88 5.05 45.05
C ILE A 171 -3.81 5.74 44.05
N GLY A 172 -4.65 4.98 43.37
CA GLY A 172 -5.58 5.46 42.35
C GLY A 172 -5.00 5.53 40.92
N THR A 173 -3.74 5.15 40.69
CA THR A 173 -3.18 5.14 39.32
C THR A 173 -3.90 4.10 38.46
N PRO A 174 -4.42 4.45 37.26
CA PRO A 174 -5.08 3.48 36.39
C PRO A 174 -4.15 2.34 35.96
N VAL A 175 -4.63 1.11 36.11
CA VAL A 175 -3.96 -0.13 35.73
C VAL A 175 -4.67 -0.75 34.54
N MET A 176 -3.92 -1.08 33.50
CA MET A 176 -4.40 -1.60 32.23
C MET A 176 -3.94 -3.03 31.99
N THR A 177 -4.77 -3.83 31.31
CA THR A 177 -4.35 -5.17 30.86
C THR A 177 -3.31 -5.07 29.74
N THR A 178 -2.31 -5.94 29.76
CA THR A 178 -1.17 -5.90 28.81
C THR A 178 -1.37 -6.77 27.58
N ALA A 179 -2.49 -7.51 27.51
CA ALA A 179 -2.95 -8.23 26.34
C ALA A 179 -4.47 -8.49 26.44
N ASP A 180 -5.07 -8.85 25.30
CA ASP A 180 -6.43 -9.36 25.23
C ASP A 180 -6.56 -10.62 26.08
N GLY A 181 -7.71 -10.79 26.74
CA GLY A 181 -7.92 -11.94 27.59
C GLY A 181 -9.28 -11.95 28.25
N VAL A 182 -9.38 -12.82 29.24
CA VAL A 182 -10.54 -12.97 30.11
C VAL A 182 -10.10 -12.88 31.57
N ILE A 183 -10.88 -12.20 32.40
CA ILE A 183 -10.61 -12.14 33.84
C ILE A 183 -10.80 -13.54 34.43
N GLU A 184 -9.71 -14.15 34.91
CA GLU A 184 -9.74 -15.44 35.61
C GLU A 184 -10.16 -15.24 37.08
N TYR A 185 -9.68 -14.15 37.69
CA TYR A 185 -9.91 -13.84 39.09
C TYR A 185 -9.92 -12.33 39.31
N ALA A 186 -10.83 -11.84 40.15
CA ALA A 186 -10.86 -10.48 40.65
C ALA A 186 -11.36 -10.50 42.09
N GLY A 187 -10.53 -10.12 43.06
CA GLY A 187 -10.88 -10.21 44.47
C GLY A 187 -9.72 -10.03 45.43
N TYR A 188 -10.02 -9.97 46.74
CA TYR A 188 -9.00 -9.97 47.78
C TYR A 188 -8.43 -11.39 47.96
N HIS A 189 -7.17 -11.60 47.61
CA HIS A 189 -6.52 -12.90 47.71
C HIS A 189 -5.91 -13.11 49.10
N GLN A 190 -6.66 -13.80 49.96
CA GLN A 190 -6.25 -14.15 51.32
C GLN A 190 -4.92 -14.94 51.36
N ASP A 191 -4.16 -14.78 52.44
CA ASP A 191 -2.93 -15.52 52.79
C ASP A 191 -1.74 -15.47 51.82
N SER A 192 -1.87 -14.85 50.65
CA SER A 192 -0.80 -14.72 49.65
C SER A 192 0.11 -13.51 49.88
N GLY A 193 -0.42 -12.46 50.51
CA GLY A 193 0.22 -11.15 50.60
C GLY A 193 -0.10 -10.22 49.42
N PHE A 194 -0.77 -10.67 48.36
CA PHE A 194 -1.13 -9.82 47.20
C PHE A 194 -2.19 -8.76 47.51
N GLY A 195 -3.05 -8.98 48.51
CA GLY A 195 -4.19 -8.10 48.75
C GLY A 195 -5.22 -8.22 47.64
N ASN A 196 -5.75 -7.10 47.16
CA ASN A 196 -6.60 -7.08 45.98
C ASN A 196 -5.80 -7.48 44.75
N LEU A 197 -6.30 -8.49 44.04
CA LEU A 197 -5.64 -9.12 42.92
C LEU A 197 -6.60 -9.29 41.76
N ILE A 198 -6.12 -8.96 40.56
CA ILE A 198 -6.71 -9.40 39.31
C ILE A 198 -5.74 -10.36 38.61
N ILE A 199 -6.28 -11.45 38.08
CA ILE A 199 -5.58 -12.37 37.19
C ILE A 199 -6.28 -12.35 35.84
N VAL A 200 -5.55 -12.01 34.78
CA VAL A 200 -6.05 -12.08 33.41
C VAL A 200 -5.46 -13.30 32.73
N ASN A 201 -6.32 -14.13 32.15
CA ASN A 201 -5.92 -15.25 31.31
C ASN A 201 -5.91 -14.83 29.84
N HIS A 202 -4.75 -14.95 29.21
CA HIS A 202 -4.50 -14.55 27.84
C HIS A 202 -4.39 -15.78 26.93
N ASN A 203 -4.24 -15.51 25.64
CA ASN A 203 -4.03 -16.56 24.67
C ASN A 203 -2.66 -17.23 24.84
N PHE A 204 -2.52 -18.40 24.21
CA PHE A 204 -1.29 -19.20 24.20
C PHE A 204 -0.76 -19.60 25.60
N GLY A 205 -1.62 -19.60 26.62
CA GLY A 205 -1.28 -20.03 27.97
C GLY A 205 -0.53 -18.98 28.80
N PHE A 206 -0.58 -17.71 28.39
CA PHE A 206 -0.09 -16.59 29.18
C PHE A 206 -1.09 -16.13 30.23
N ARG A 207 -0.59 -15.67 31.37
CA ARG A 207 -1.41 -15.00 32.40
C ARG A 207 -0.66 -13.83 32.99
N THR A 208 -1.39 -12.82 33.44
CA THR A 208 -0.82 -11.67 34.13
C THR A 208 -1.52 -11.44 35.45
N TYR A 209 -0.74 -11.02 36.45
CA TYR A 209 -1.22 -10.76 37.80
C TYR A 209 -1.03 -9.28 38.09
N TYR A 210 -2.07 -8.66 38.66
CA TYR A 210 -2.09 -7.25 39.07
C TYR A 210 -2.47 -7.19 40.55
N ALA A 211 -1.50 -6.94 41.42
CA ALA A 211 -1.68 -7.03 42.87
C ALA A 211 -1.47 -5.69 43.58
N HIS A 212 -1.82 -5.67 44.87
CA HIS A 212 -1.84 -4.49 45.72
C HIS A 212 -2.80 -3.40 45.22
N LEU A 213 -3.88 -3.80 44.54
CA LEU A 213 -4.85 -2.86 43.97
C LEU A 213 -5.66 -2.14 45.06
N ASP A 214 -6.19 -0.96 44.73
CA ASP A 214 -7.12 -0.22 45.61
C ASP A 214 -8.55 -0.62 45.30
N ASP A 215 -8.95 -0.46 44.04
CA ASP A 215 -10.31 -0.71 43.56
C ASP A 215 -10.33 -1.27 42.12
N PHE A 216 -11.40 -1.97 41.76
CA PHE A 216 -11.62 -2.54 40.42
C PHE A 216 -13.11 -2.80 40.14
N GLU A 217 -13.51 -2.62 38.89
CA GLU A 217 -14.92 -2.79 38.44
C GLU A 217 -15.08 -3.98 37.47
N VAL A 218 -14.16 -4.95 37.50
CA VAL A 218 -14.20 -6.15 36.64
C VAL A 218 -14.55 -7.41 37.43
N GLU A 219 -15.23 -8.35 36.78
CA GLU A 219 -15.65 -9.62 37.35
C GLU A 219 -15.03 -10.82 36.61
N PRO A 220 -14.86 -11.98 37.28
CA PRO A 220 -14.42 -13.21 36.61
C PRO A 220 -15.34 -13.58 35.45
N GLY A 221 -14.75 -13.80 34.26
CA GLY A 221 -15.47 -14.06 33.02
C GLY A 221 -15.57 -12.86 32.08
N ASP A 222 -15.24 -11.65 32.52
CA ASP A 222 -15.23 -10.47 31.66
C ASP A 222 -14.12 -10.55 30.62
N PHE A 223 -14.46 -10.18 29.38
CA PHE A 223 -13.49 -10.03 28.30
C PHE A 223 -12.87 -8.64 28.34
N VAL A 224 -11.54 -8.60 28.34
CA VAL A 224 -10.77 -7.35 28.36
C VAL A 224 -9.86 -7.26 27.15
N ARG A 225 -9.68 -6.04 26.64
CA ARG A 225 -8.79 -5.74 25.51
C ARG A 225 -7.50 -5.12 25.98
N LYS A 226 -6.39 -5.39 25.30
CA LYS A 226 -5.09 -4.75 25.56
C LYS A 226 -5.25 -3.23 25.73
N GLY A 227 -4.73 -2.70 26.84
CA GLY A 227 -4.79 -1.28 27.17
C GLY A 227 -6.09 -0.82 27.86
N GLU A 228 -7.07 -1.72 28.03
CA GLU A 228 -8.27 -1.44 28.81
C GLU A 228 -7.92 -1.30 30.29
N VAL A 229 -8.47 -0.28 30.94
CA VAL A 229 -8.30 -0.04 32.38
C VAL A 229 -9.17 -1.03 33.13
N ILE A 230 -8.55 -1.86 33.98
CA ILE A 230 -9.21 -2.93 34.73
C ILE A 230 -9.27 -2.64 36.24
N ALA A 231 -8.44 -1.71 36.73
CA ALA A 231 -8.31 -1.41 38.15
C ALA A 231 -7.59 -0.08 38.40
N SER A 232 -7.47 0.27 39.68
CA SER A 232 -6.55 1.28 40.19
C SER A 232 -5.51 0.68 41.14
N SER A 233 -4.26 1.17 41.07
CA SER A 233 -3.20 0.73 41.98
C SER A 233 -3.47 1.19 43.41
N GLY A 234 -2.98 0.45 44.40
CA GLY A 234 -3.20 0.76 45.79
C GLY A 234 -2.04 0.37 46.70
N GLU A 235 -2.41 -0.03 47.92
CA GLU A 235 -1.50 -0.47 48.98
C GLU A 235 -2.09 -1.66 49.76
N SER A 236 -2.98 -2.45 49.14
CA SER A 236 -3.60 -3.59 49.82
C SER A 236 -2.63 -4.77 49.98
N GLY A 237 -2.84 -5.60 51.02
CA GLY A 237 -2.00 -6.78 51.26
C GLY A 237 -0.71 -6.47 52.01
N VAL A 238 0.38 -7.20 51.71
CA VAL A 238 1.68 -7.04 52.37
C VAL A 238 2.60 -6.21 51.49
N THR A 239 2.70 -4.93 51.80
CA THR A 239 3.47 -3.95 51.04
C THR A 239 4.24 -3.00 51.96
N ALA A 240 5.29 -2.35 51.44
CA ALA A 240 6.05 -1.30 52.12
C ALA A 240 5.58 0.12 51.75
N GLY A 241 4.67 0.24 50.78
CA GLY A 241 4.14 1.52 50.28
C GLY A 241 3.37 1.35 48.96
N PRO A 242 2.72 2.41 48.45
CA PRO A 242 1.93 2.33 47.22
C PRO A 242 2.76 1.93 45.99
N HIS A 243 2.35 0.85 45.32
CA HIS A 243 2.92 0.36 44.07
C HIS A 243 1.98 -0.66 43.42
N LEU A 244 2.20 -0.97 42.14
CA LEU A 244 1.61 -2.14 41.49
C LEU A 244 2.62 -3.28 41.52
N HIS A 245 2.22 -4.44 41.99
CA HIS A 245 2.97 -5.66 41.76
C HIS A 245 2.43 -6.38 40.51
N TYR A 246 3.30 -6.64 39.54
CA TYR A 246 2.96 -7.20 38.24
C TYR A 246 3.75 -8.49 37.97
N GLU A 247 3.06 -9.60 37.69
CA GLU A 247 3.69 -10.86 37.27
C GLU A 247 3.26 -11.25 35.85
N VAL A 248 4.17 -11.91 35.12
CA VAL A 248 3.88 -12.58 33.85
C VAL A 248 4.10 -14.07 34.01
N TRP A 249 3.15 -14.86 33.53
CA TRP A 249 3.17 -16.31 33.61
C TRP A 249 2.99 -16.93 32.23
N HIS A 250 3.59 -18.10 32.02
CA HIS A 250 3.34 -18.95 30.86
C HIS A 250 3.28 -20.42 31.31
N ILE A 251 2.16 -21.10 31.06
CA ILE A 251 1.92 -22.53 31.37
C ILE A 251 2.48 -22.90 32.76
N GLN A 252 1.94 -22.22 33.79
CA GLN A 252 2.26 -22.41 35.22
C GLN A 252 3.66 -21.96 35.68
N ARG A 253 4.44 -21.29 34.83
CA ARG A 253 5.76 -20.77 35.20
C ARG A 253 5.78 -19.26 35.23
N ARG A 254 6.37 -18.70 36.27
CA ARG A 254 6.69 -17.27 36.38
C ARG A 254 7.84 -16.92 35.43
N LEU A 255 7.67 -15.84 34.71
CA LEU A 255 8.65 -15.26 33.80
C LEU A 255 9.13 -13.92 34.35
N ASN A 256 10.31 -13.48 33.92
CA ASN A 256 10.73 -12.10 34.15
C ASN A 256 9.77 -11.18 33.38
N PRO A 257 9.05 -10.24 34.02
CA PRO A 257 8.15 -9.33 33.31
C PRO A 257 8.87 -8.27 32.48
N GLU A 258 10.09 -7.88 32.86
CA GLU A 258 10.83 -6.74 32.27
C GLU A 258 10.94 -6.79 30.73
N PRO A 259 11.33 -7.92 30.11
CA PRO A 259 11.37 -8.08 28.65
C PRO A 259 10.02 -7.79 27.97
N PHE A 260 8.90 -8.07 28.63
CA PHE A 260 7.57 -7.82 28.09
C PHE A 260 7.16 -6.35 28.21
N LEU A 261 7.74 -5.58 29.14
CA LEU A 261 7.35 -4.18 29.37
C LEU A 261 7.77 -3.25 28.23
N ASP A 262 8.94 -3.49 27.63
CA ASP A 262 9.47 -2.71 26.52
C ASP A 262 9.14 -3.29 25.15
N TRP A 263 8.55 -4.49 25.12
CA TRP A 263 8.24 -5.18 23.88
C TRP A 263 7.10 -4.53 23.11
N SER A 264 7.41 -4.14 21.87
CA SER A 264 6.58 -3.30 21.00
C SER A 264 6.72 -3.71 19.54
N LEU A 265 6.07 -3.00 18.62
CA LEU A 265 6.20 -3.24 17.17
C LEU A 265 7.63 -2.94 16.66
N SER A 266 8.26 -1.89 17.18
CA SER A 266 9.63 -1.51 16.79
C SER A 266 10.67 -2.45 17.37
N ASP A 267 10.45 -2.94 18.59
CA ASP A 267 11.40 -3.78 19.34
C ASP A 267 10.95 -5.25 19.39
N TYR A 268 10.24 -5.69 18.34
CA TYR A 268 9.55 -6.98 18.32
C TYR A 268 10.47 -8.18 18.54
N GLU A 269 11.71 -8.13 18.04
CA GLU A 269 12.65 -9.24 18.07
C GLU A 269 13.27 -9.49 19.46
N THR A 270 13.26 -8.48 20.33
CA THR A 270 13.97 -8.51 21.63
C THR A 270 13.52 -9.65 22.55
N ILE A 271 12.22 -10.00 22.51
CA ILE A 271 11.65 -11.06 23.35
C ILE A 271 12.12 -12.46 22.94
N PHE A 272 12.58 -12.62 21.69
CA PHE A 272 13.04 -13.90 21.14
C PHE A 272 14.53 -14.14 21.38
N GLU A 273 15.32 -13.07 21.53
CA GLU A 273 16.75 -13.15 21.81
C GLU A 273 17.04 -13.55 23.26
N GLU A 274 16.11 -13.27 24.17
CA GLU A 274 16.26 -13.62 25.57
C GLU A 274 16.22 -15.15 25.76
N LYS A 275 16.99 -15.66 26.73
CA LYS A 275 16.89 -17.05 27.20
C LYS A 275 15.59 -17.30 27.96
N SER A 276 14.49 -17.15 27.26
CA SER A 276 13.13 -17.38 27.70
C SER A 276 12.86 -18.88 27.82
N ARG A 277 12.01 -19.25 28.78
CA ARG A 277 11.52 -20.63 28.95
C ARG A 277 10.34 -20.93 28.02
N VAL A 278 9.91 -19.94 27.23
CA VAL A 278 8.87 -20.06 26.22
C VAL A 278 9.49 -20.59 24.93
N LYS A 279 8.81 -21.53 24.28
CA LYS A 279 9.23 -22.06 22.97
C LYS A 279 8.67 -21.13 21.89
N TRP A 280 9.34 -20.00 21.68
CA TRP A 280 8.86 -18.94 20.80
C TRP A 280 8.66 -19.39 19.35
N ASP A 281 9.59 -20.16 18.78
CA ASP A 281 9.49 -20.67 17.40
C ASP A 281 8.19 -21.45 17.18
N ALA A 282 7.87 -22.37 18.09
CA ALA A 282 6.67 -23.20 18.00
C ALA A 282 5.38 -22.37 18.13
N LEU A 283 5.42 -21.27 18.89
CA LEU A 283 4.27 -20.38 19.07
C LEU A 283 4.09 -19.46 17.86
N LEU A 284 5.19 -18.95 17.29
CA LEU A 284 5.19 -18.20 16.03
C LEU A 284 4.65 -19.06 14.88
N ASP A 285 5.11 -20.31 14.75
CA ASP A 285 4.63 -21.24 13.75
C ASP A 285 3.13 -21.50 13.89
N ALA A 286 2.63 -21.70 15.12
CA ALA A 286 1.21 -21.89 15.37
C ALA A 286 0.36 -20.68 14.96
N VAL A 287 0.85 -19.46 15.21
CA VAL A 287 0.18 -18.22 14.79
C VAL A 287 0.20 -18.08 13.28
N ARG A 288 1.35 -18.26 12.63
CA ARG A 288 1.50 -18.21 11.17
C ARG A 288 0.60 -19.21 10.47
N MET A 289 0.52 -20.44 10.98
CA MET A 289 -0.41 -21.45 10.46
C MET A 289 -1.87 -21.00 10.53
N ARG A 290 -2.26 -20.26 11.57
CA ARG A 290 -3.63 -19.74 11.73
C ARG A 290 -3.91 -18.55 10.82
N LEU A 291 -2.95 -17.64 10.65
CA LEU A 291 -3.08 -16.48 9.78
C LEU A 291 -3.10 -16.86 8.30
N ASN A 292 -2.33 -17.88 7.92
CA ASN A 292 -2.24 -18.39 6.55
C ASN A 292 -3.29 -19.45 6.22
N ALA A 293 -4.12 -19.87 7.19
CA ALA A 293 -5.20 -20.79 6.93
C ALA A 293 -6.21 -20.11 5.99
N PRO A 294 -6.60 -20.74 4.86
CA PRO A 294 -7.63 -20.18 4.01
C PRO A 294 -8.87 -20.02 4.87
N VAL A 295 -9.33 -18.77 5.03
CA VAL A 295 -10.57 -18.47 5.72
C VAL A 295 -11.64 -19.26 4.99
N HIS A 296 -12.07 -20.39 5.55
CA HIS A 296 -13.28 -21.05 5.15
C HIS A 296 -14.39 -20.10 5.60
N ARG A 297 -14.59 -19.04 4.81
CA ARG A 297 -15.67 -18.11 4.95
C ARG A 297 -16.87 -19.03 4.86
N LEU A 298 -17.52 -19.28 5.99
CA LEU A 298 -18.80 -19.97 6.02
C LEU A 298 -19.76 -19.08 5.25
N THR A 299 -19.74 -19.19 3.92
CA THR A 299 -20.75 -18.69 3.00
C THR A 299 -22.01 -19.56 3.15
N MET A 300 -22.39 -19.89 4.39
CA MET A 300 -23.68 -20.48 4.75
C MET A 300 -24.71 -19.37 4.96
N ARG A 301 -24.75 -18.41 4.02
CA ARG A 301 -25.82 -17.39 3.97
C ARG A 301 -26.15 -16.89 2.56
N GLU A 302 -25.46 -17.35 1.52
CA GLU A 302 -25.79 -17.00 0.13
C GLU A 302 -26.47 -18.14 -0.64
N SER A 303 -26.39 -19.41 -0.17
CA SER A 303 -27.12 -20.52 -0.82
C SER A 303 -28.62 -20.55 -0.50
N ASN A 304 -29.05 -20.03 0.65
CA ASN A 304 -30.48 -20.09 1.05
C ASN A 304 -31.34 -18.96 0.46
N VAL A 305 -30.76 -17.95 -0.18
CA VAL A 305 -31.51 -16.88 -0.86
C VAL A 305 -31.84 -17.26 -2.31
N GLN A 306 -31.01 -18.09 -2.95
CA GLN A 306 -31.27 -18.54 -4.31
C GLN A 306 -32.35 -19.65 -4.35
N GLU A 307 -32.31 -20.61 -3.42
CA GLU A 307 -33.34 -21.68 -3.34
C GLU A 307 -34.72 -21.18 -2.92
N SER A 308 -34.82 -20.03 -2.23
CA SER A 308 -36.10 -19.44 -1.84
C SER A 308 -36.74 -18.58 -2.95
N ILE A 309 -35.97 -18.20 -3.99
CA ILE A 309 -36.50 -17.51 -5.17
C ILE A 309 -36.97 -18.50 -6.23
N GLU A 310 -36.28 -19.63 -6.42
CA GLU A 310 -36.72 -20.69 -7.36
C GLU A 310 -37.92 -21.51 -6.86
N ALA A 311 -38.25 -21.46 -5.57
CA ALA A 311 -39.45 -22.10 -5.00
C ALA A 311 -40.73 -21.23 -5.12
N LEU A 312 -40.63 -20.03 -5.70
CA LEU A 312 -41.75 -19.09 -5.89
C LEU A 312 -42.03 -18.77 -7.38
N GLU A 313 -41.39 -19.47 -8.32
CA GLU A 313 -41.74 -19.51 -9.76
C GLU A 313 -42.35 -20.85 -10.14
#